data_AF-A0A9J6DZ90-F1
#
_entry.id   AF-A0A9J6DZ90-F1
#
_cell.length_a   1.000
_cell.length_b   1.000
_cell.length_c   1.000
_cell.angle_alpha   90.00
_cell.angle_beta   90.00
_cell.angle_gamma   90.00
#
_symmetry.space_group_name_H-M   'P 1'
#
loop_
_entity.id
_entity.type
_entity.pdbx_description
1 polymer ?
#
loop_
_entity_poly.entity_id
_entity_poly.type
_entity_poly.pdbx_seq_one_letter_code
_entity_poly.pdbx_strand_id
1 'polypeptide(L)'
;MKYIRRTRTTPSRQVLLIQDVEVRDRLASSRINKFLYQYASEAKPRQSHANMVSVKCVRVRPDLKAPSAEECQIRVSVKPVKINADQVSKPFEL
;
A
#
# COMPACT_ATOMS: atom_id res chain seq x y z
N MET A 1 29.13 40.92 -6.33
CA MET A 1 28.98 39.48 -6.64
C MET A 1 27.96 38.87 -5.70
N LYS A 2 26.76 38.49 -6.18
CA LYS A 2 25.75 37.78 -5.38
C LYS A 2 25.89 36.28 -5.65
N TYR A 3 26.31 35.50 -4.65
CA TYR A 3 26.28 34.05 -4.72
C TYR A 3 24.83 33.58 -4.58
N ILE A 4 24.19 33.26 -5.71
CA ILE A 4 22.91 32.56 -5.73
C ILE A 4 23.19 31.11 -5.28
N ARG A 5 22.90 30.79 -4.02
CA ARG A 5 22.83 29.40 -3.56
C ARG A 5 21.69 28.70 -4.30
N ARG A 6 22.01 27.98 -5.37
CA ARG A 6 21.09 27.01 -5.99
C ARG A 6 20.91 25.84 -5.03
N THR A 7 19.79 25.79 -4.31
CA THR A 7 19.34 24.57 -3.64
C THR A 7 18.89 23.58 -4.72
N ARG A 8 19.81 22.74 -5.20
CA ARG A 8 19.48 21.61 -6.08
C ARG A 8 18.77 20.56 -5.23
N THR A 9 17.44 20.59 -5.11
CA THR A 9 16.73 19.38 -4.67
C THR A 9 16.82 18.38 -5.83
N THR A 10 17.58 17.32 -5.61
CA THR A 10 17.84 16.25 -6.56
C THR A 10 16.57 15.40 -6.73
N PRO A 11 16.30 14.88 -7.94
CA PRO A 11 15.24 13.88 -8.11
C PRO A 11 15.52 12.70 -7.19
N SER A 12 14.49 12.25 -6.48
CA SER A 12 14.63 11.20 -5.47
C SER A 12 13.59 10.12 -5.69
N ARG A 13 14.01 8.87 -5.47
CA ARG A 13 13.15 7.69 -5.57
C ARG A 13 13.04 7.03 -4.21
N GLN A 14 11.82 6.83 -3.75
CA GLN A 14 11.51 6.11 -2.52
C GLN A 14 10.73 4.84 -2.86
N VAL A 15 11.10 3.73 -2.24
CA VAL A 15 10.42 2.44 -2.42
C VAL A 15 10.13 1.85 -1.06
N LEU A 16 8.86 1.53 -0.82
CA LEU A 16 8.41 0.74 0.32
C LEU A 16 7.93 -0.62 -0.21
N LEU A 17 8.52 -1.68 0.33
CA LEU A 17 8.18 -3.06 0.02
C LEU A 17 7.67 -3.72 1.30
N ILE A 18 6.42 -4.13 1.31
CA ILE A 18 5.81 -4.82 2.45
C ILE A 18 5.60 -6.27 2.04
N GLN A 19 6.30 -7.16 2.74
CA GLN A 19 6.26 -8.59 2.46
C GLN A 19 4.86 -9.16 2.67
N ASP A 20 4.24 -8.85 3.81
CA ASP A 20 2.94 -9.39 4.20
C ASP A 20 2.14 -8.35 4.99
N VAL A 21 0.82 -8.36 4.80
CA VAL A 21 -0.14 -7.50 5.52
C VAL A 21 -1.34 -8.36 5.90
N GLU A 22 -1.65 -8.38 7.20
CA GLU A 22 -2.81 -9.08 7.74
C GLU A 22 -3.64 -8.11 8.58
N VAL A 23 -4.95 -8.09 8.32
CA VAL A 23 -5.92 -7.44 9.21
C VAL A 23 -6.64 -8.55 9.96
N ARG A 24 -6.54 -8.51 11.29
CA ARG A 24 -7.19 -9.48 12.16
C ARG A 24 -8.51 -8.95 12.67
N ASP A 25 -9.53 -9.78 12.60
CA ASP A 25 -10.78 -9.53 13.31
C ASP A 25 -10.61 -9.96 14.77
N ARG A 26 -10.97 -9.08 15.70
CA ARG A 26 -10.91 -9.29 17.14
C ARG A 26 -12.28 -9.17 17.80
N LEU A 27 -13.35 -9.18 17.02
CA LEU A 27 -14.70 -9.16 17.55
C LEU A 27 -14.98 -10.47 18.31
N ALA A 28 -15.39 -10.36 19.57
CA ALA A 28 -15.62 -11.52 20.43
C ALA A 28 -16.67 -12.50 19.87
N SER A 29 -17.64 -12.01 19.09
CA SER A 29 -18.67 -12.83 18.43
C SER A 29 -18.25 -13.40 17.08
N SER A 30 -17.15 -12.93 16.49
CA SER A 30 -16.68 -13.39 15.18
C SER A 30 -15.90 -14.69 15.32
N ARG A 31 -16.18 -15.67 14.46
CA ARG A 31 -15.43 -16.94 14.43
C ARG A 31 -14.24 -16.85 13.47
N ILE A 32 -14.18 -15.79 12.66
CA ILE A 32 -13.08 -15.51 11.77
C ILE A 32 -12.07 -14.61 12.47
N ASN A 33 -10.80 -14.98 12.40
CA ASN A 33 -9.71 -14.21 13.00
C ASN A 33 -8.91 -13.40 11.98
N LYS A 34 -8.92 -13.80 10.71
CA LYS A 34 -8.24 -13.12 9.60
C LYS A 34 -9.28 -12.48 8.69
N PHE A 35 -9.52 -11.19 8.92
CA PHE A 35 -10.44 -10.39 8.11
C PHE A 35 -9.90 -10.18 6.70
N LEU A 36 -8.61 -9.85 6.58
CA LEU A 36 -7.94 -9.61 5.31
C LEU A 36 -6.53 -10.19 5.33
N TYR A 37 -6.18 -10.94 4.29
CA TYR A 37 -4.84 -11.53 4.12
C TYR A 37 -4.55 -11.76 2.64
N GLN A 38 -3.30 -12.07 2.30
CA GLN A 38 -2.93 -12.41 0.93
C GLN A 38 -3.68 -13.67 0.46
N TYR A 39 -4.33 -13.59 -0.70
CA TYR A 39 -4.94 -14.75 -1.34
C TYR A 39 -3.85 -15.69 -1.89
N ALA A 40 -4.02 -16.98 -1.63
CA ALA A 40 -3.23 -18.06 -2.21
C ALA A 40 -4.14 -19.27 -2.49
N SER A 41 -3.82 -20.01 -3.55
CA SER A 41 -4.50 -21.25 -3.95
C SER A 41 -3.51 -22.19 -4.63
N GLU A 42 -3.90 -23.43 -4.91
CA GLU A 42 -3.05 -24.38 -5.66
C GLU A 42 -2.64 -23.84 -7.03
N ALA A 43 -3.57 -23.18 -7.74
CA ALA A 43 -3.29 -22.54 -9.03
C ALA A 43 -2.44 -21.25 -8.90
N LYS A 44 -2.42 -20.62 -7.73
CA LYS A 44 -1.67 -19.39 -7.44
C LYS A 44 -1.00 -19.48 -6.07
N PRO A 45 0.08 -20.28 -5.95
CA PRO A 45 0.74 -20.49 -4.67
C PRO A 45 1.42 -19.21 -4.17
N ARG A 46 1.55 -19.09 -2.84
CA ARG A 46 2.24 -17.97 -2.21
C ARG A 46 3.73 -18.04 -2.54
N GLN A 47 4.26 -16.95 -3.08
CA GLN A 47 5.69 -16.81 -3.37
C GLN A 47 6.40 -16.22 -2.15
N SER A 48 7.31 -16.98 -1.53
CA SER A 48 7.92 -16.66 -0.23
C SER A 48 8.64 -15.31 -0.14
N HIS A 49 9.18 -14.80 -1.26
CA HIS A 49 9.95 -13.54 -1.28
C HIS A 49 9.22 -12.39 -1.96
N ALA A 50 7.96 -12.57 -2.32
CA ALA A 50 7.26 -11.59 -3.12
C ALA A 50 6.42 -10.67 -2.23
N ASN A 51 6.66 -9.36 -2.38
CA ASN A 51 5.98 -8.34 -1.58
C ASN A 51 4.48 -8.31 -1.87
N MET A 52 3.67 -8.39 -0.82
CA MET A 52 2.22 -8.24 -0.89
C MET A 52 1.83 -6.81 -1.29
N VAL A 53 2.53 -5.79 -0.78
CA VAL A 53 2.31 -4.39 -1.14
C VAL A 53 3.63 -3.77 -1.62
N SER A 54 3.58 -3.00 -2.71
CA SER A 54 4.69 -2.16 -3.13
C SER A 54 4.21 -0.73 -3.37
N VAL A 55 4.94 0.23 -2.82
CA VAL A 55 4.73 1.65 -3.05
C VAL A 55 6.03 2.21 -3.61
N LYS A 56 5.95 2.80 -4.80
CA LYS A 56 7.09 3.43 -5.48
C LYS A 56 6.74 4.89 -5.70
N CYS A 57 7.54 5.79 -5.13
CA CYS A 57 7.39 7.22 -5.25
C CYS A 57 8.57 7.78 -6.03
N VAL A 58 8.29 8.53 -7.09
CA VAL A 58 9.30 9.24 -7.89
C VAL A 58 8.95 10.72 -7.84
N ARG A 59 9.83 11.51 -7.21
CA ARG A 59 9.71 12.97 -7.26
C ARG A 59 10.26 13.48 -8.57
N VAL A 60 9.47 14.29 -9.26
CA VAL A 60 9.79 14.90 -10.53
C VAL A 60 9.66 16.40 -10.37
N ARG A 61 10.61 17.16 -10.93
CA ARG A 61 10.47 18.60 -11.07
C ARG A 61 10.39 18.93 -12.56
N PRO A 62 9.18 19.06 -13.13
CA PRO A 62 9.01 19.32 -14.55
C PRO A 62 9.59 20.68 -14.98
N ASP A 63 9.54 21.70 -14.10
CA ASP A 63 10.16 23.01 -14.36
C ASP A 63 11.25 23.34 -13.33
N LEU A 64 12.50 23.43 -13.80
CA LEU A 64 13.66 23.83 -12.99
C LEU A 64 13.62 25.29 -12.53
N LYS A 65 12.82 26.14 -13.19
CA LYS A 65 12.68 27.56 -12.87
C LYS A 65 11.59 27.84 -11.84
N ALA A 66 10.73 26.87 -11.56
CA ALA A 66 9.69 26.94 -10.54
C ALA A 66 9.94 25.88 -9.44
N PRO A 67 10.77 26.18 -8.43
CA PRO A 67 11.13 25.21 -7.38
C PRO A 67 9.93 24.65 -6.60
N SER A 68 8.83 25.39 -6.54
CA SER A 68 7.56 25.02 -5.90
C SER A 68 6.71 24.05 -6.73
N ALA A 69 7.01 23.85 -8.01
CA ALA A 69 6.30 22.91 -8.89
C ALA A 69 6.86 21.48 -8.76
N GLU A 70 7.26 21.06 -7.56
CA GLU A 70 7.64 19.66 -7.33
C GLU A 70 6.40 18.76 -7.36
N GLU A 71 6.49 17.68 -8.13
CA GLU A 71 5.45 16.68 -8.26
C GLU A 71 5.96 15.32 -7.77
N CYS A 72 5.05 14.44 -7.35
CA CYS A 72 5.38 13.08 -6.96
C CYS A 72 4.45 12.10 -7.66
N GLN A 73 5.03 11.24 -8.50
CA GLN A 73 4.31 10.11 -9.05
C GLN A 73 4.37 8.96 -8.05
N ILE A 74 3.20 8.47 -7.63
CA ILE A 74 3.08 7.34 -6.70
C ILE A 74 2.44 6.17 -7.43
N ARG A 75 3.14 5.03 -7.46
CA ARG A 75 2.60 3.75 -7.94
C ARG A 75 2.44 2.80 -6.76
N VAL A 76 1.20 2.43 -6.48
CA VAL A 76 0.84 1.43 -5.47
C VAL A 76 0.42 0.14 -6.18
N SER A 77 0.89 -0.99 -5.69
CA SER A 77 0.45 -2.30 -6.14
C SER A 77 0.19 -3.21 -4.94
N VAL A 78 -0.85 -4.02 -5.03
CA VAL A 78 -1.16 -5.04 -4.03
C VAL A 78 -1.37 -6.39 -4.74
N LYS A 79 -0.89 -7.47 -4.14
CA LYS A 79 -1.23 -8.83 -4.57
C LYS A 79 -2.72 -9.12 -4.32
N PRO A 80 -3.31 -10.13 -5.00
CA PRO A 80 -4.67 -10.54 -4.68
C PRO A 80 -4.85 -10.78 -3.18
N VAL A 81 -5.91 -10.21 -2.61
CA VAL A 81 -6.27 -10.33 -1.19
C VAL A 81 -7.54 -11.16 -1.04
N LYS A 82 -7.64 -11.91 0.05
CA LYS A 82 -8.87 -12.56 0.48
C LYS A 82 -9.45 -11.79 1.64
N ILE A 83 -10.74 -11.47 1.53
CA ILE A 83 -11.53 -10.86 2.60
C ILE A 83 -12.48 -11.92 3.13
N ASN A 84 -12.47 -12.08 4.44
CA ASN A 84 -13.43 -12.88 5.15
C ASN A 84 -14.33 -11.93 5.95
N ALA A 85 -15.64 -12.04 5.77
CA ALA A 85 -16.62 -11.27 6.54
C ALA A 85 -17.70 -12.22 7.05
N ASP A 86 -17.90 -12.26 8.36
CA ASP A 86 -19.02 -12.95 8.99
C ASP A 86 -20.20 -11.97 9.10
N GLN A 87 -21.34 -12.35 8.54
CA GLN A 87 -22.59 -11.61 8.72
C GLN A 87 -23.33 -12.20 9.93
N VAL A 88 -23.67 -11.36 10.91
CA VAL A 88 -24.62 -11.72 11.96
C VAL A 88 -26.02 -11.62 11.37
N SER A 89 -26.67 -12.75 11.10
CA SER A 89 -28.12 -12.76 10.88
C SER A 89 -28.80 -12.51 12.22
N LYS A 90 -29.24 -11.29 12.50
CA LYS A 90 -30.23 -11.09 13.56
C LYS A 90 -31.55 -11.72 13.06
N PRO A 91 -32.19 -12.63 13.82
CA PRO A 91 -33.55 -13.04 13.48
C PRO A 91 -34.43 -11.79 13.45
N PHE A 92 -35.32 -11.72 12.47
CA PHE A 92 -36.33 -10.69 12.39
C PHE A 92 -37.30 -10.93 13.56
N GLU A 93 -37.26 -10.08 14.59
CA GLU A 93 -38.24 -10.14 15.68
C GLU A 93 -39.56 -9.55 15.15
N LEU A 94 -40.60 -10.39 15.06
CA LEU A 94 -42.01 -10.02 14.82
C LEU A 94 -42.71 -9.81 16.16
#